data_AF-A0A6C0AU46-F1
#
_entry.id   AF-A0A6C0AU46-F1
#
_cell.length_a   1.000
_cell.length_b   1.000
_cell.length_c   1.000
_cell.angle_alpha   90.00
_cell.angle_beta   90.00
_cell.angle_gamma   90.00
#
_symmetry.space_group_name_H-M   'P 1'
#
loop_
_entity.id
_entity.type
_entity.pdbx_description
1 polymer ?
#
loop_
_entity_poly.entity_id
_entity_poly.type
_entity_poly.pdbx_seq_one_letter_code
_entity_poly.pdbx_strand_id
1 'polypeptide(L)'
;MQKDEIVNDPLQNIVLPDIDKITLECFMNRTRYNKYVAKTDPKRNAETELYLANVKKYCDKIKSLTGDLLDDPTMPITTEVNEMFDAYMKTLIKHFQTKELERGNEYNNYDCDNNEEETLFGQMDDDDRDLTGVSPKMTSFWSGERIIKRR
;
A
#
# COMPACT_ATOMS: atom_id res chain seq x y z
N MET A 1 -44.59 4.57 39.78
CA MET A 1 -43.98 3.46 39.00
C MET A 1 -43.78 3.96 37.58
N GLN A 2 -42.58 4.47 37.28
CA GLN A 2 -42.11 4.71 35.92
C GLN A 2 -40.81 3.94 35.83
N LYS A 3 -40.79 2.92 34.97
CA LYS A 3 -39.58 2.15 34.67
C LYS A 3 -38.93 2.86 33.50
N ASP A 4 -37.76 3.42 33.72
CA ASP A 4 -36.92 3.99 32.69
C ASP A 4 -36.46 2.86 31.76
N GLU A 5 -36.82 2.96 30.48
CA GLU A 5 -36.27 2.14 29.41
C GLU A 5 -34.81 2.58 29.17
N ILE A 6 -33.87 1.80 29.69
CA ILE A 6 -32.49 1.84 29.23
C ILE A 6 -32.45 1.08 27.90
N VAL A 7 -32.66 1.80 26.80
CA VAL A 7 -32.33 1.32 25.45
C VAL A 7 -30.80 1.26 25.38
N ASN A 8 -30.25 0.11 25.74
CA ASN A 8 -28.84 -0.19 25.56
C ASN A 8 -28.65 -0.57 24.09
N ASP A 9 -28.23 0.39 23.28
CA ASP A 9 -27.89 0.18 21.87
C ASP A 9 -26.69 -0.79 21.79
N PRO A 10 -26.82 -1.98 21.20
CA PRO A 10 -25.79 -3.02 21.25
C PRO A 10 -24.60 -2.77 20.31
N LEU A 11 -24.56 -1.63 19.61
CA LEU A 11 -23.41 -1.23 18.81
C LEU A 11 -22.54 -0.24 19.58
N GLN A 12 -22.12 -0.62 20.79
CA GLN A 12 -20.95 0.00 21.39
C GLN A 12 -19.81 -0.16 20.40
N ASN A 13 -19.44 0.98 19.82
CA ASN A 13 -18.35 1.20 18.89
C ASN A 13 -17.13 0.41 19.35
N ILE A 14 -16.93 -0.78 18.78
CA ILE A 14 -15.78 -1.63 19.08
C ILE A 14 -14.60 -0.99 18.36
N VAL A 15 -14.11 0.12 18.91
CA VAL A 15 -12.87 0.76 18.45
C VAL A 15 -11.76 -0.19 18.86
N LEU A 16 -11.38 -1.09 17.95
CA LEU A 16 -10.19 -1.91 18.08
C LEU A 16 -9.09 -1.14 17.35
N PRO A 17 -8.30 -0.31 18.06
CA PRO A 17 -7.34 0.60 17.44
C PRO A 17 -6.33 -0.12 16.54
N ASP A 18 -6.03 -1.37 16.84
CA ASP A 18 -5.14 -2.21 16.03
C ASP A 18 -5.80 -2.70 14.73
N ILE A 19 -7.10 -3.03 14.75
CA ILE A 19 -7.85 -3.42 13.56
C ILE A 19 -8.09 -2.20 12.66
N ASP A 20 -8.42 -1.05 13.27
CA ASP A 20 -8.60 0.19 12.53
C ASP A 20 -7.32 0.60 11.80
N LYS A 21 -6.15 0.46 12.46
CA LYS A 21 -4.85 0.73 11.83
C LYS A 21 -4.57 -0.18 10.64
N ILE A 22 -4.75 -1.49 10.79
CA ILE A 22 -4.52 -2.47 9.71
C ILE A 22 -5.48 -2.19 8.54
N THR A 23 -6.74 -1.90 8.85
CA THR A 23 -7.77 -1.56 7.86
C THR A 23 -7.36 -0.31 7.07
N LEU A 24 -6.94 0.75 7.78
CA LEU A 24 -6.48 1.98 7.13
C LEU A 24 -5.24 1.74 6.27
N GLU A 25 -4.30 0.90 6.70
CA GLU A 25 -3.09 0.57 5.92
C GLU A 25 -3.42 -0.19 4.62
N CYS A 26 -4.39 -1.12 4.66
CA CYS A 26 -4.79 -1.89 3.49
C CYS A 26 -5.65 -1.09 2.50
N PHE A 27 -6.51 -0.19 2.98
CA PHE A 27 -7.51 0.48 2.12
C PHE A 27 -7.14 1.91 1.72
N MET A 28 -6.23 2.58 2.42
CA MET A 28 -5.81 3.93 2.03
C MET A 28 -4.65 3.87 1.03
N ASN A 29 -4.66 4.79 0.06
CA ASN A 29 -3.48 5.05 -0.77
C ASN A 29 -2.27 5.38 0.13
N ARG A 30 -1.08 4.85 -0.21
CA ARG A 30 0.16 5.01 0.55
C ARG A 30 0.49 6.46 0.92
N THR A 31 0.27 7.40 0.00
CA THR A 31 0.48 8.84 0.25
C THR A 31 -0.51 9.39 1.26
N ARG A 32 -1.78 8.96 1.21
CA ARG A 32 -2.82 9.38 2.18
C ARG A 32 -2.57 8.75 3.55
N TYR A 33 -2.18 7.47 3.59
CA TYR A 33 -1.80 6.78 4.81
C TYR A 33 -0.60 7.43 5.49
N ASN A 34 0.46 7.78 4.75
CA ASN A 34 1.62 8.49 5.32
C ASN A 34 1.23 9.85 5.92
N LYS A 35 0.35 10.61 5.26
CA LYS A 35 -0.19 11.87 5.81
C LYS A 35 -1.04 11.64 7.05
N TYR A 36 -1.77 10.53 7.13
CA TYR A 36 -2.53 10.14 8.32
C TYR A 36 -1.60 9.80 9.48
N VAL A 37 -0.57 8.97 9.26
CA VAL A 37 0.44 8.60 10.26
C VAL A 37 1.17 9.84 10.79
N ALA A 38 1.54 10.79 9.92
CA ALA A 38 2.15 12.05 10.33
C ALA A 38 1.26 12.88 11.28
N LYS A 39 -0.07 12.75 11.19
CA LYS A 39 -1.03 13.44 12.06
C LYS A 39 -1.34 12.68 13.34
N THR A 40 -1.43 11.35 13.28
CA THR A 40 -1.83 10.51 14.42
C THR A 40 -0.66 10.15 15.33
N ASP A 41 0.54 9.94 14.77
CA ASP A 41 1.75 9.63 15.52
C ASP A 41 2.97 10.36 14.91
N PRO A 42 3.22 11.61 15.32
CA PRO A 42 4.35 12.38 14.80
C PRO A 42 5.72 11.77 15.19
N LYS A 43 5.78 10.99 16.27
CA LYS A 43 7.03 10.34 16.72
C LYS A 43 7.40 9.20 15.77
N ARG A 44 6.46 8.32 15.45
CA ARG A 44 6.69 7.24 14.48
C ARG A 44 7.00 7.77 13.08
N ASN A 45 6.35 8.87 12.69
CA ASN A 45 6.66 9.52 11.43
C ASN A 45 8.10 10.06 11.41
N ALA A 46 8.54 10.74 12.47
CA ALA A 46 9.90 11.24 12.59
C ALA A 46 10.95 10.11 12.58
N GLU A 47 10.69 8.97 13.24
CA GLU A 47 11.54 7.78 13.19
C GLU A 47 11.66 7.22 11.76
N THR A 48 10.53 7.18 11.02
CA THR A 48 10.49 6.72 9.63
C THR A 48 11.25 7.67 8.71
N GLU A 49 11.07 8.99 8.87
CA GLU A 49 11.81 10.01 8.12
C GLU A 49 13.31 9.94 8.38
N LEU A 50 13.72 9.76 9.64
CA LEU A 50 15.12 9.60 10.03
C LEU A 50 15.73 8.34 9.38
N TYR A 51 15.00 7.22 9.40
CA TYR A 51 15.41 6.00 8.72
C TYR A 51 15.62 6.25 7.21
N LEU A 52 14.64 6.87 6.53
CA LEU A 52 14.77 7.19 5.10
C LEU A 52 15.92 8.16 4.81
N ALA A 53 16.16 9.13 5.70
CA ALA A 53 17.30 10.03 5.60
C ALA A 53 18.63 9.29 5.73
N ASN A 54 18.73 8.33 6.64
CA ASN A 54 19.92 7.49 6.80
C ASN A 54 20.14 6.59 5.58
N VAL A 55 19.08 5.98 5.02
CA VAL A 55 19.18 5.19 3.78
C VAL A 55 19.72 6.07 2.65
N LYS A 56 19.21 7.30 2.50
CA LYS A 56 19.74 8.25 1.50
C LYS A 56 21.20 8.61 1.75
N LYS A 57 21.56 8.89 3.01
CA LYS A 57 22.92 9.25 3.42
C LYS A 57 23.95 8.14 3.14
N TYR A 58 23.57 6.89 3.34
CA TYR A 58 24.46 5.74 3.16
C TYR A 58 24.26 5.00 1.83
N CYS A 59 23.40 5.50 0.94
CA CYS A 59 23.00 4.85 -0.31
C CYS A 59 24.19 4.37 -1.14
N ASP A 60 25.18 5.24 -1.37
CA ASP A 60 26.34 4.91 -2.20
C ASP A 60 27.23 3.84 -1.56
N LYS A 61 27.37 3.87 -0.22
CA LYS A 61 28.11 2.84 0.53
C LYS A 61 27.38 1.50 0.50
N ILE A 62 26.06 1.51 0.63
CA ILE A 62 25.24 0.30 0.54
C ILE A 62 25.39 -0.30 -0.85
N LYS A 63 25.30 0.51 -1.91
CA LYS A 63 25.50 0.03 -3.29
C LYS A 63 26.88 -0.57 -3.51
N SER A 64 27.93 0.09 -3.05
CA SER A 64 29.31 -0.42 -3.15
C SER A 64 29.44 -1.76 -2.42
N LEU A 65 29.00 -1.81 -1.16
CA LEU A 65 29.12 -3.02 -0.33
C LEU A 65 28.33 -4.19 -0.93
N THR A 66 27.11 -3.93 -1.40
CA THR A 66 26.30 -4.94 -2.09
C THR A 66 26.97 -5.40 -3.38
N GLY A 67 27.60 -4.50 -4.14
CA GLY A 67 28.40 -4.86 -5.32
C GLY A 67 29.56 -5.80 -4.96
N ASP A 68 30.34 -5.42 -3.94
CA ASP A 68 31.47 -6.22 -3.46
C ASP A 68 31.01 -7.62 -2.99
N LEU A 69 29.88 -7.72 -2.31
CA LEU A 69 29.26 -8.99 -1.87
C LEU A 69 28.70 -9.85 -3.02
N LEU A 70 28.26 -9.22 -4.11
CA LEU A 70 27.83 -9.94 -5.31
C LEU A 70 29.02 -10.53 -6.07
N ASP A 71 30.14 -9.82 -6.09
CA ASP A 71 31.37 -10.26 -6.74
C ASP A 71 32.12 -11.31 -5.90
N ASP A 72 32.17 -11.15 -4.57
CA ASP A 72 32.74 -12.10 -3.62
C ASP A 72 31.79 -12.38 -2.44
N PRO A 73 30.98 -13.45 -2.53
CA PRO A 73 30.07 -13.86 -1.45
C PRO A 73 30.79 -14.32 -0.17
N THR A 74 32.10 -14.56 -0.21
CA THR A 74 32.88 -15.00 0.95
C THR A 74 33.55 -13.85 1.71
N MET A 75 33.29 -12.61 1.30
CA MET A 75 33.87 -11.43 1.90
C MET A 75 33.59 -11.38 3.42
N PRO A 76 34.62 -11.26 4.26
CA PRO A 76 34.46 -11.22 5.70
C PRO A 76 34.01 -9.81 6.15
N ILE A 77 32.71 -9.63 6.34
CA ILE A 77 32.12 -8.41 6.91
C ILE A 77 31.75 -8.67 8.38
N THR A 78 30.51 -9.10 8.61
CA THR A 78 30.00 -9.58 9.89
C THR A 78 29.04 -10.71 9.59
N THR A 79 28.99 -11.72 10.46
CA THR A 79 28.15 -12.89 10.25
C THR A 79 26.68 -12.52 10.04
N GLU A 80 26.16 -11.57 10.81
CA GLU A 80 24.79 -11.07 10.69
C GLU A 80 24.50 -10.43 9.33
N VAL A 81 25.42 -9.60 8.82
CA VAL A 81 25.24 -8.95 7.50
C VAL A 81 25.24 -9.99 6.39
N ASN A 82 26.14 -10.97 6.45
CA ASN A 82 26.21 -12.03 5.44
C ASN A 82 24.97 -12.93 5.47
N GLU A 83 24.49 -13.32 6.66
CA GLU A 83 23.25 -14.10 6.81
C GLU A 83 22.02 -13.35 6.25
N MET A 84 21.90 -12.07 6.57
CA MET A 84 20.80 -11.22 6.08
C MET A 84 20.89 -10.98 4.57
N PHE A 85 22.11 -10.81 4.05
CA PHE A 85 22.36 -10.67 2.62
C PHE A 85 21.97 -11.94 1.86
N ASP A 86 22.38 -13.12 2.35
CA ASP A 86 22.00 -14.41 1.74
C ASP A 86 20.48 -14.62 1.74
N ALA A 87 19.80 -14.29 2.85
CA ALA A 87 18.35 -14.37 2.93
C ALA A 87 17.65 -13.42 1.95
N TYR A 88 18.16 -12.20 1.83
CA TYR A 88 17.69 -11.22 0.85
C TYR A 88 17.87 -11.73 -0.58
N MET A 89 19.07 -12.23 -0.93
CA MET A 89 19.36 -12.76 -2.26
C MET A 89 18.49 -13.96 -2.63
N LYS A 90 18.29 -14.91 -1.71
CA LYS A 90 17.35 -16.04 -1.91
C LYS A 90 15.93 -15.56 -2.19
N THR A 91 15.50 -14.51 -1.49
CA THR A 91 14.16 -13.92 -1.66
C THR A 91 14.01 -13.25 -3.02
N LEU A 92 15.03 -12.50 -3.46
CA LEU A 92 15.06 -11.88 -4.79
C LEU A 92 15.04 -12.94 -5.90
N ILE A 93 15.88 -13.98 -5.79
CA ILE A 93 15.91 -15.08 -6.76
C ILE A 93 14.54 -15.74 -6.85
N LYS A 94 13.92 -16.05 -5.71
CA LYS A 94 12.56 -16.61 -5.68
C LYS A 94 11.55 -15.69 -6.36
N HIS A 95 11.59 -14.39 -6.06
CA HIS A 95 10.70 -13.42 -6.69
C HIS A 95 10.87 -13.39 -8.21
N PHE A 96 12.12 -13.35 -8.71
CA PHE A 96 12.37 -13.39 -10.15
C PHE A 96 11.89 -14.69 -10.79
N GLN A 97 12.17 -15.84 -10.17
CA GLN A 97 11.68 -17.14 -10.64
C GLN A 97 10.15 -17.18 -10.73
N THR A 98 9.45 -16.68 -9.69
CA THR A 98 7.99 -16.58 -9.70
C THR A 98 7.51 -15.66 -10.84
N LYS A 99 8.13 -14.49 -11.01
CA LYS A 99 7.79 -13.56 -12.09
C LYS A 99 8.03 -14.15 -13.49
N GLU A 100 9.09 -14.94 -13.66
CA GLU A 100 9.37 -15.64 -14.92
C GLU A 100 8.33 -16.73 -15.22
N LEU A 101 7.91 -17.49 -14.21
CA LEU A 101 6.83 -18.47 -14.34
C LEU A 101 5.49 -17.79 -14.68
N GLU A 102 5.20 -16.66 -14.04
CA GLU A 102 4.00 -15.87 -14.34
C GLU A 102 3.99 -15.38 -15.79
N ARG A 103 5.12 -14.86 -16.28
CA ARG A 103 5.31 -14.40 -17.67
C ARG A 103 5.24 -15.53 -18.70
N GLY A 104 5.71 -16.72 -18.35
CA GLY A 104 5.65 -17.91 -19.22
C GLY A 104 4.25 -18.53 -19.31
N ASN A 105 3.33 -18.12 -18.44
CA ASN A 105 1.95 -18.59 -18.44
C ASN A 105 1.14 -17.74 -19.45
N GLU A 106 0.71 -18.36 -20.55
CA GLU A 106 0.04 -17.72 -21.70
C GLU A 106 -1.25 -16.94 -21.33
N TYR A 107 -1.76 -17.15 -20.11
CA TYR A 107 -2.95 -16.49 -19.54
C TYR A 107 -2.68 -15.23 -18.72
N ASN A 108 -1.41 -14.88 -18.45
CA ASN A 108 -1.01 -13.74 -17.62
C ASN A 108 -0.50 -12.54 -18.44
N ASN A 109 -1.00 -12.35 -19.68
CA ASN A 109 -0.63 -11.23 -20.55
C ASN A 109 -1.25 -9.89 -20.12
N TYR A 110 -1.28 -9.63 -18.82
CA TYR A 110 -1.44 -8.30 -18.26
C TYR A 110 -0.04 -7.88 -17.83
N ASP A 111 0.54 -6.97 -18.60
CA ASP A 111 1.80 -6.29 -18.29
C ASP A 111 1.61 -5.55 -16.97
N CYS A 112 1.79 -6.25 -15.84
CA CYS A 112 1.81 -5.68 -14.50
C CYS A 112 3.11 -4.87 -14.37
N ASP A 113 3.15 -3.76 -15.10
CA ASP A 113 4.07 -2.68 -14.86
C ASP A 113 3.66 -2.07 -13.53
N ASN A 114 4.59 -1.97 -12.57
CA ASN A 114 4.36 -1.56 -11.18
C ASN A 114 3.71 -0.16 -11.00
N ASN A 115 3.32 0.51 -12.08
CA ASN A 115 2.56 1.74 -12.07
C ASN A 115 1.05 1.56 -11.85
N GLU A 116 0.47 0.37 -12.07
CA GLU A 116 -1.01 0.24 -11.95
C GLU A 116 -1.50 0.11 -10.50
N GLU A 117 -0.65 -0.31 -9.56
CA GLU A 117 -1.02 -0.36 -8.13
C GLU A 117 -1.36 1.04 -7.57
N GLU A 118 -0.92 2.13 -8.21
CA GLU A 118 -1.30 3.49 -7.81
C GLU A 118 -2.65 3.97 -8.38
N THR A 119 -3.26 3.22 -9.30
CA THR A 119 -4.48 3.65 -10.03
C THR A 119 -5.66 2.67 -9.94
N LEU A 120 -5.74 1.80 -8.93
CA LEU A 120 -6.95 1.01 -8.69
C LEU A 120 -8.18 1.91 -8.43
N PHE A 121 -7.95 3.11 -7.94
CA PHE A 121 -8.92 4.20 -7.93
C PHE A 121 -8.29 5.35 -8.72
N GLY A 122 -8.86 5.67 -9.89
CA GLY A 122 -8.43 6.84 -10.65
C GLY A 122 -8.39 8.09 -9.77
N GLN A 123 -7.53 9.06 -10.12
CA GLN A 123 -7.59 10.40 -9.54
C GLN A 123 -9.01 10.92 -9.75
N MET A 124 -9.81 10.95 -8.68
CA MET A 124 -11.00 11.79 -8.63
C MET A 124 -10.47 13.20 -8.60
N ASP A 125 -10.36 13.82 -9.76
CA ASP A 125 -10.24 15.25 -9.86
C ASP A 125 -11.53 15.83 -9.28
N ASP A 126 -11.44 16.46 -8.09
CA ASP A 126 -12.48 17.32 -7.51
C ASP A 126 -12.58 18.64 -8.32
N ASP A 127 -12.66 18.53 -9.65
CA ASP A 127 -12.92 19.64 -10.55
C ASP A 127 -14.39 19.57 -10.94
N ASP A 128 -15.21 20.40 -10.29
CA ASP A 128 -16.57 20.76 -10.68
C ASP A 128 -16.57 21.41 -12.09
N ARG A 129 -16.37 20.59 -13.13
CA ARG A 129 -16.54 20.99 -14.52
C ARG A 129 -17.75 20.29 -15.09
N ASP A 130 -18.77 21.10 -15.28
CA ASP A 130 -19.94 20.90 -16.12
C ASP A 130 -19.58 20.19 -17.44
N LEU A 131 -19.92 18.90 -17.54
CA LEU A 131 -19.74 18.10 -18.76
C LEU A 131 -21.12 17.66 -19.28
N THR A 132 -21.85 18.63 -19.84
CA THR A 132 -22.82 18.34 -20.89
C THR A 132 -22.07 17.83 -22.12
N GLY A 133 -22.08 16.52 -22.38
CA GLY A 133 -21.69 16.01 -23.69
C GLY A 133 -21.07 14.61 -23.72
N VAL A 134 -21.93 13.63 -24.02
CA VAL A 134 -21.62 12.32 -24.61
C VAL A 134 -20.83 11.35 -23.71
N SER A 135 -21.58 10.52 -22.96
CA SER A 135 -21.07 9.27 -22.39
C SER A 135 -21.51 8.07 -23.25
N PRO A 136 -20.61 7.16 -23.64
CA PRO A 136 -21.00 5.85 -24.17
C PRO A 136 -21.72 5.08 -23.05
N LYS A 137 -22.87 4.46 -23.39
CA LYS A 137 -23.68 3.64 -22.46
C LYS A 137 -22.83 2.55 -21.80
N MET A 138 -22.25 2.84 -20.64
CA MET A 138 -21.77 1.84 -19.70
C MET A 138 -22.98 1.39 -18.88
N THR A 139 -23.48 0.19 -19.16
CA THR A 139 -24.47 -0.47 -18.30
C THR A 139 -23.73 -1.01 -17.09
N SER A 140 -23.63 -0.20 -16.03
CA SER A 140 -23.18 -0.69 -14.72
C SER A 140 -24.15 -1.77 -14.22
N PHE A 141 -23.62 -2.93 -13.87
CA PHE A 141 -24.39 -4.04 -13.28
C PHE A 141 -24.84 -3.79 -11.84
N TRP A 142 -24.44 -2.66 -11.24
CA TRP A 142 -24.68 -2.33 -9.84
C TRP A 142 -25.45 -1.01 -9.64
N SER A 143 -25.85 -0.32 -10.71
CA SER A 143 -26.66 0.90 -10.62
C SER A 143 -27.79 0.87 -11.63
N GLY A 144 -28.72 -0.06 -11.45
CA GLY A 144 -29.93 -0.18 -12.27
C GLY A 144 -31.02 0.85 -11.95
N GLU A 145 -30.97 1.49 -10.78
CA GLU A 145 -32.00 2.44 -10.37
C GLU A 145 -31.40 3.78 -9.97
N ARG A 146 -31.70 4.81 -10.76
CA ARG A 146 -31.45 6.21 -10.38
C ARG A 146 -32.55 6.64 -9.41
N ILE A 147 -32.19 6.93 -8.16
CA ILE A 147 -33.10 7.51 -7.18
C ILE A 147 -33.37 8.96 -7.59
N ILE A 148 -34.60 9.23 -8.05
CA ILE A 148 -35.06 10.58 -8.34
C ILE A 148 -35.66 11.16 -7.05
N LYS A 149 -35.03 12.18 -6.50
CA LYS A 149 -35.56 12.89 -5.33
C LYS A 149 -36.72 13.80 -5.77
N ARG A 150 -37.93 13.54 -5.28
CA ARG A 150 -39.06 14.47 -5.46
C ARG A 150 -38.87 15.70 -4.58
N ARG A 151 -39.22 16.84 -5.15
CA ARG A 151 -39.25 18.15 -4.51
C ARG A 151 -40.51 18.33 -3.69
#